data_AF-A0A7C4QWQ5-F1
#
_entry.id   AF-A0A7C4QWQ5-F1
#
_cell.length_a   1.000
_cell.length_b   1.000
_cell.length_c   1.000
_cell.angle_alpha   90.00
_cell.angle_beta   90.00
_cell.angle_gamma   90.00
#
_symmetry.space_group_name_H-M   'P 1'
#
loop_
_entity.id
_entity.type
_entity.pdbx_description
1 polymer ?
#
loop_
_entity_poly.entity_id
_entity_poly.type
_entity_poly.pdbx_seq_one_letter_code
_entity_poly.pdbx_strand_id
1 'polypeptide(L)'
;MSENIVYSKAELTGACRETFRRVASGLPAEIGAHLTCSDGVRTHGTKGNHFLFNVWDRRQIPHLHRDYFNYCLNYCVTARAKGLPDTTLHLWINTLRIHRNRAQNRVYLVHQVRRHTPQGFSFETTDRSVNAAVRFNLPNRLQEVPDFLEPLYLRLIGALHPVLLPVIHSVNRPMTAADQAQVRAAKGAIRAQGRPLPPDERRFSRSVPRSWRIELLRRHGNRCARCGATLTLSTAQMDHIVPYSKGGLREISNFQPLCAGCNREKSDQRE
;
A
#
# COMPACT_ATOMS: atom_id res chain seq x y z
N MET A 1 -33.03 -8.29 -16.28
CA MET A 1 -31.64 -7.81 -16.14
C MET A 1 -31.07 -8.48 -14.90
N SER A 2 -30.06 -9.33 -15.02
CA SER A 2 -29.46 -10.00 -13.86
C SER A 2 -28.79 -8.96 -12.96
N GLU A 3 -29.22 -8.87 -11.72
CA GLU A 3 -28.63 -7.97 -10.73
C GLU A 3 -27.18 -8.41 -10.44
N ASN A 4 -26.23 -7.46 -10.46
CA ASN A 4 -24.82 -7.78 -10.22
C ASN A 4 -24.62 -8.04 -8.73
N ILE A 5 -24.30 -9.28 -8.38
CA ILE A 5 -24.08 -9.66 -6.98
C ILE A 5 -22.79 -9.00 -6.49
N VAL A 6 -22.91 -8.23 -5.41
CA VAL A 6 -21.79 -7.55 -4.76
C VAL A 6 -21.30 -8.41 -3.59
N TYR A 7 -20.07 -8.93 -3.71
CA TYR A 7 -19.49 -9.75 -2.66
C TYR A 7 -18.90 -8.95 -1.51
N SER A 8 -19.12 -9.43 -0.29
CA SER A 8 -18.42 -9.02 0.91
C SER A 8 -16.98 -9.56 0.95
N LYS A 9 -16.17 -9.02 1.88
CA LYS A 9 -14.81 -9.53 2.12
C LYS A 9 -14.80 -10.98 2.61
N ALA A 10 -15.75 -11.35 3.46
CA ALA A 10 -15.83 -12.70 4.02
C ALA A 10 -16.10 -13.73 2.92
N GLU A 11 -17.08 -13.45 2.05
CA GLU A 11 -17.43 -14.30 0.90
C GLU A 11 -16.24 -14.46 -0.05
N LEU A 12 -15.60 -13.35 -0.47
CA LEU A 12 -14.45 -13.43 -1.37
C LEU A 12 -13.23 -14.11 -0.76
N THR A 13 -13.07 -14.06 0.57
CA THR A 13 -11.92 -14.67 1.24
C THR A 13 -11.85 -16.17 1.00
N GLY A 14 -12.98 -16.88 1.09
CA GLY A 14 -13.04 -18.31 0.82
C GLY A 14 -12.64 -18.63 -0.62
N ALA A 15 -13.28 -17.95 -1.58
CA ALA A 15 -13.01 -18.14 -3.01
C ALA A 15 -11.55 -17.81 -3.38
N CYS A 16 -10.97 -16.74 -2.84
CA CYS A 16 -9.58 -16.37 -3.12
C CYS A 16 -8.58 -17.36 -2.54
N ARG A 17 -8.84 -17.90 -1.33
CA ARG A 17 -7.96 -18.92 -0.72
C ARG A 17 -8.03 -20.25 -1.45
N GLU A 18 -9.23 -20.65 -1.91
CA GLU A 18 -9.39 -21.80 -2.79
C GLU A 18 -8.61 -21.61 -4.09
N THR A 19 -8.82 -20.47 -4.77
CA THR A 19 -8.08 -20.10 -5.99
C THR A 19 -6.57 -20.20 -5.77
N PHE A 20 -6.07 -19.62 -4.68
CA PHE A 20 -4.64 -19.66 -4.36
C PHE A 20 -4.12 -21.09 -4.18
N ARG A 21 -4.86 -21.97 -3.47
CA ARG A 21 -4.45 -23.37 -3.29
C ARG A 21 -4.30 -24.08 -4.64
N ARG A 22 -5.29 -23.93 -5.53
CA ARG A 22 -5.25 -24.54 -6.86
C ARG A 22 -4.11 -24.00 -7.70
N VAL A 23 -3.93 -22.68 -7.72
CA VAL A 23 -2.83 -22.01 -8.43
C VAL A 23 -1.47 -22.46 -7.91
N ALA A 24 -1.27 -22.53 -6.60
CA ALA A 24 -0.02 -22.97 -6.00
C ALA A 24 0.31 -24.43 -6.36
N SER A 25 -0.71 -25.30 -6.43
CA SER A 25 -0.55 -26.70 -6.86
C SER A 25 -0.39 -26.86 -8.37
N GLY A 26 -0.97 -25.96 -9.18
CA GLY A 26 -0.90 -26.00 -10.64
C GLY A 26 0.35 -25.36 -11.24
N LEU A 27 1.15 -24.67 -10.43
CA LEU A 27 2.45 -24.10 -10.84
C LEU A 27 3.58 -25.10 -10.63
N PRO A 28 4.70 -24.97 -11.36
CA PRO A 28 5.93 -25.72 -11.08
C PRO A 28 6.34 -25.60 -9.60
N ALA A 29 6.83 -26.69 -9.00
CA ALA A 29 7.08 -26.79 -7.56
C ALA A 29 8.06 -25.71 -7.06
N GLU A 30 9.06 -25.34 -7.86
CA GLU A 30 10.04 -24.29 -7.59
C GLU A 30 9.44 -22.87 -7.50
N ILE A 31 8.19 -22.71 -7.92
CA ILE A 31 7.41 -21.48 -7.79
C ILE A 31 6.32 -21.69 -6.74
N GLY A 32 5.42 -22.65 -6.98
CA GLY A 32 4.22 -22.88 -6.18
C GLY A 32 4.51 -23.10 -4.70
N ALA A 33 5.55 -23.87 -4.38
CA ALA A 33 5.92 -24.16 -3.00
C ALA A 33 6.42 -22.92 -2.22
N HIS A 34 6.90 -21.88 -2.92
CA HIS A 34 7.42 -20.66 -2.29
C HIS A 34 6.40 -19.53 -2.21
N LEU A 35 5.31 -19.62 -2.97
CA LEU A 35 4.23 -18.64 -2.89
C LEU A 35 3.44 -18.78 -1.59
N THR A 36 2.88 -17.67 -1.16
CA THR A 36 1.94 -17.57 -0.04
C THR A 36 0.93 -16.45 -0.33
N CYS A 37 -0.13 -16.37 0.46
CA CYS A 37 -1.20 -15.40 0.26
C CYS A 37 -1.56 -14.65 1.54
N SER A 38 -2.34 -13.59 1.40
CA SER A 38 -2.96 -12.90 2.54
C SER A 38 -3.94 -13.81 3.27
N ASP A 39 -4.07 -13.63 4.59
CA ASP A 39 -4.99 -14.42 5.44
C ASP A 39 -6.45 -14.31 4.99
N GLY A 40 -6.81 -13.17 4.38
CA GLY A 40 -8.08 -12.94 3.75
C GLY A 40 -8.10 -11.63 2.97
N VAL A 41 -9.27 -11.35 2.41
CA VAL A 41 -9.53 -10.14 1.63
C VAL A 41 -9.60 -8.93 2.55
N ARG A 42 -8.82 -7.89 2.22
CA ARG A 42 -8.69 -6.67 3.03
C ARG A 42 -9.14 -5.43 2.27
N THR A 43 -9.59 -4.41 2.98
CA THR A 43 -9.91 -3.12 2.35
C THR A 43 -8.61 -2.40 1.97
N HIS A 44 -8.58 -1.78 0.79
CA HIS A 44 -7.45 -0.97 0.34
C HIS A 44 -7.29 0.25 1.29
N GLY A 45 -6.06 0.50 1.74
CA GLY A 45 -5.79 1.48 2.81
C GLY A 45 -6.23 2.93 2.52
N THR A 46 -6.33 3.31 1.24
CA THR A 46 -6.83 4.64 0.82
C THR A 46 -8.15 4.60 0.03
N LYS A 47 -8.66 3.42 -0.31
CA LYS A 47 -9.85 3.27 -1.17
C LYS A 47 -10.83 2.33 -0.48
N GLY A 48 -11.76 2.88 0.29
CA GLY A 48 -12.68 2.11 1.13
C GLY A 48 -13.56 1.11 0.36
N ASN A 49 -13.78 1.35 -0.93
CA ASN A 49 -14.58 0.51 -1.82
C ASN A 49 -13.76 -0.51 -2.65
N HIS A 50 -12.45 -0.63 -2.41
CA HIS A 50 -11.61 -1.61 -3.08
C HIS A 50 -11.17 -2.68 -2.08
N PHE A 51 -11.34 -3.93 -2.46
CA PHE A 51 -10.97 -5.11 -1.71
C PHE A 51 -9.79 -5.80 -2.38
N LEU A 52 -8.78 -6.15 -1.58
CA LEU A 52 -7.51 -6.68 -2.06
C LEU A 52 -7.27 -8.08 -1.51
N PHE A 53 -6.80 -8.97 -2.37
CA PHE A 53 -6.20 -10.25 -1.99
C PHE A 53 -4.83 -10.36 -2.65
N ASN A 54 -3.78 -10.60 -1.85
CA ASN A 54 -2.40 -10.56 -2.33
C ASN A 54 -1.76 -11.93 -2.24
N VAL A 55 -1.00 -12.28 -3.27
CA VAL A 55 -0.12 -13.45 -3.34
C VAL A 55 1.32 -12.95 -3.56
N TRP A 56 2.28 -13.49 -2.83
CA TRP A 56 3.69 -13.11 -2.93
C TRP A 56 4.61 -14.29 -2.66
N ASP A 57 5.91 -14.12 -2.93
CA ASP A 57 6.91 -15.15 -2.67
C ASP A 57 7.57 -14.96 -1.30
N ARG A 58 7.63 -16.04 -0.51
CA ARG A 58 8.22 -16.03 0.85
C ARG A 58 9.71 -15.72 0.84
N ARG A 59 10.43 -16.03 -0.23
CA ARG A 59 11.85 -15.72 -0.41
C ARG A 59 12.11 -14.22 -0.41
N GLN A 60 11.11 -13.36 -0.63
CA GLN A 60 11.27 -11.91 -0.56
C GLN A 60 11.73 -11.45 0.84
N ILE A 61 11.32 -12.16 1.89
CA ILE A 61 11.57 -11.78 3.28
C ILE A 61 12.98 -12.24 3.68
N PRO A 62 13.76 -11.43 4.42
CA PRO A 62 13.36 -10.16 5.06
C PRO A 62 13.69 -8.90 4.26
N HIS A 63 14.42 -9.00 3.15
CA HIS A 63 15.03 -7.82 2.52
C HIS A 63 14.13 -7.10 1.52
N LEU A 64 13.04 -7.74 1.08
CA LEU A 64 12.01 -7.18 0.22
C LEU A 64 10.65 -7.40 0.88
N HIS A 65 9.96 -6.32 1.22
CA HIS A 65 8.65 -6.42 1.87
C HIS A 65 7.65 -7.17 0.97
N ARG A 66 6.77 -7.97 1.58
CA ARG A 66 5.76 -8.79 0.86
C ARG A 66 4.92 -8.03 -0.16
N ASP A 67 4.59 -6.77 0.11
CA ASP A 67 3.77 -5.94 -0.78
C ASP A 67 4.56 -5.25 -1.90
N TYR A 68 5.88 -5.43 -1.98
CA TYR A 68 6.68 -4.79 -3.03
C TYR A 68 6.63 -5.56 -4.33
N PHE A 69 6.62 -6.88 -4.27
CA PHE A 69 6.45 -7.77 -5.42
C PHE A 69 5.28 -8.67 -5.04
N ASN A 70 4.11 -8.40 -5.62
CA ASN A 70 2.91 -9.16 -5.29
C ASN A 70 1.95 -9.24 -6.47
N TYR A 71 1.22 -10.35 -6.54
CA TYR A 71 0.06 -10.51 -7.39
C TYR A 71 -1.18 -10.11 -6.59
N CYS A 72 -1.87 -9.07 -7.01
CA CYS A 72 -3.02 -8.51 -6.30
C CYS A 72 -4.27 -8.70 -7.13
N LEU A 73 -5.28 -9.34 -6.54
CA LEU A 73 -6.66 -9.25 -6.98
C LEU A 73 -7.28 -8.02 -6.30
N ASN A 74 -7.71 -7.06 -7.10
CA ASN A 74 -8.31 -5.81 -6.65
C ASN A 74 -9.75 -5.72 -7.16
N TYR A 75 -10.71 -5.94 -6.27
CA TYR A 75 -12.14 -5.92 -6.54
C TYR A 75 -12.77 -4.61 -6.04
N CYS A 76 -13.47 -3.90 -6.92
CA CYS A 76 -14.13 -2.63 -6.65
C CYS A 76 -15.63 -2.81 -6.52
N VAL A 77 -16.12 -2.68 -5.29
CA VAL A 77 -17.53 -2.84 -4.91
C VAL A 77 -18.43 -1.89 -5.69
N THR A 78 -18.01 -0.63 -5.84
CA THR A 78 -18.79 0.39 -6.55
C THR A 78 -18.84 0.16 -8.06
N ALA A 79 -17.76 -0.36 -8.65
CA ALA A 79 -17.74 -0.70 -10.07
C ALA A 79 -18.67 -1.89 -10.35
N ARG A 80 -18.65 -2.92 -9.48
CA ARG A 80 -19.56 -4.06 -9.53
C ARG A 80 -21.02 -3.63 -9.54
N ALA A 81 -21.41 -2.79 -8.58
CA ALA A 81 -22.78 -2.31 -8.45
C ALA A 81 -23.25 -1.55 -9.71
N LYS A 82 -22.31 -0.97 -10.46
CA LYS A 82 -22.58 -0.23 -11.72
C LYS A 82 -22.44 -1.09 -12.98
N GLY A 83 -22.09 -2.37 -12.87
CA GLY A 83 -21.82 -3.23 -14.02
C GLY A 83 -20.58 -2.83 -14.83
N LEU A 84 -19.69 -2.03 -14.25
CA LEU A 84 -18.40 -1.68 -14.84
C LEU A 84 -17.35 -2.73 -14.48
N PRO A 85 -16.25 -2.86 -15.26
CA PRO A 85 -15.09 -3.70 -14.93
C PRO A 85 -14.72 -3.59 -13.45
N ASP A 86 -15.08 -4.62 -12.69
CA ASP A 86 -15.06 -4.57 -11.23
C ASP A 86 -13.73 -5.04 -10.64
N THR A 87 -12.98 -5.86 -11.39
CA THR A 87 -11.81 -6.54 -10.85
C THR A 87 -10.60 -6.31 -11.73
N THR A 88 -9.46 -6.08 -11.09
CA THR A 88 -8.15 -6.12 -11.72
C THR A 88 -7.32 -7.19 -11.04
N LEU A 89 -6.79 -8.13 -11.82
CA LEU A 89 -5.69 -8.98 -11.38
C LEU A 89 -4.39 -8.40 -11.94
N HIS A 90 -3.44 -8.08 -11.09
CA HIS A 90 -2.16 -7.55 -11.54
C HIS A 90 -0.96 -8.09 -10.78
N LEU A 91 0.19 -8.13 -11.44
CA LEU A 91 1.49 -8.10 -10.80
C LEU A 91 1.84 -6.64 -10.50
N TRP A 92 2.05 -6.31 -9.23
CA TRP A 92 2.53 -5.01 -8.77
C TRP A 92 3.97 -5.12 -8.27
N ILE A 93 4.86 -4.35 -8.91
CA ILE A 93 6.28 -4.25 -8.55
C ILE A 93 6.60 -2.82 -8.12
N ASN A 94 7.02 -2.63 -6.88
CA ASN A 94 7.52 -1.35 -6.37
C ASN A 94 9.03 -1.21 -6.62
N THR A 95 9.41 -0.36 -7.57
CA THR A 95 10.82 -0.18 -7.97
C THR A 95 11.56 0.88 -7.15
N LEU A 96 10.87 1.65 -6.30
CA LEU A 96 11.53 2.57 -5.35
C LEU A 96 12.21 1.83 -4.20
N ARG A 97 11.67 0.67 -3.83
CA ARG A 97 12.05 -0.07 -2.63
C ARG A 97 13.00 -1.25 -2.89
N ILE A 98 13.48 -1.37 -4.14
CA ILE A 98 14.58 -2.25 -4.50
C ILE A 98 15.88 -1.47 -4.27
N HIS A 99 16.44 -1.56 -3.06
CA HIS A 99 17.57 -0.72 -2.67
C HIS A 99 18.90 -1.12 -3.32
N ARG A 100 19.10 -2.41 -3.63
CA ARG A 100 20.32 -2.90 -4.31
C ARG A 100 20.18 -2.80 -5.82
N ASN A 101 21.23 -2.31 -6.48
CA ASN A 101 21.33 -2.20 -7.95
C ASN A 101 20.06 -1.63 -8.59
N ARG A 102 19.43 -0.64 -7.94
CA ARG A 102 18.07 -0.18 -8.25
C ARG A 102 17.89 0.16 -9.73
N ALA A 103 18.84 0.90 -10.31
CA ALA A 103 18.79 1.30 -11.72
C ALA A 103 18.81 0.09 -12.65
N GLN A 104 19.77 -0.82 -12.44
CA GLN A 104 19.91 -2.05 -13.22
C GLN A 104 18.69 -2.97 -13.07
N ASN A 105 18.25 -3.21 -11.83
CA ASN A 105 17.08 -4.03 -11.53
C ASN A 105 15.81 -3.44 -12.15
N ARG A 106 15.65 -2.11 -12.14
CA ARG A 106 14.50 -1.46 -12.79
C ARG A 106 14.55 -1.66 -14.31
N VAL A 107 15.69 -1.42 -14.96
CA VAL A 107 15.83 -1.61 -16.41
C VAL A 107 15.52 -3.05 -16.79
N TYR A 108 16.09 -4.01 -16.06
CA TYR A 108 15.81 -5.43 -16.25
C TYR A 108 14.32 -5.75 -16.08
N LEU A 109 13.69 -5.32 -14.99
CA LEU A 109 12.27 -5.61 -14.72
C LEU A 109 11.34 -4.99 -15.76
N VAL A 110 11.57 -3.73 -16.16
CA VAL A 110 10.78 -3.07 -17.21
C VAL A 110 10.87 -3.86 -18.51
N HIS A 111 12.09 -4.23 -18.93
CA HIS A 111 12.31 -4.96 -20.18
C HIS A 111 11.69 -6.36 -20.14
N GLN A 112 12.00 -7.14 -19.10
CA GLN A 112 11.60 -8.53 -19.03
C GLN A 112 10.10 -8.70 -18.73
N VAL A 113 9.52 -7.88 -17.84
CA VAL A 113 8.07 -7.96 -17.56
C VAL A 113 7.28 -7.56 -18.81
N ARG A 114 7.69 -6.52 -19.54
CA ARG A 114 7.04 -6.14 -20.80
C ARG A 114 7.06 -7.28 -21.82
N ARG A 115 8.22 -7.90 -22.01
CA ARG A 115 8.41 -8.99 -22.98
C ARG A 115 7.59 -10.24 -22.65
N HIS A 116 7.43 -10.56 -21.37
CA HIS A 116 6.76 -11.78 -20.91
C HIS A 116 5.34 -11.55 -20.39
N THR A 117 4.80 -10.33 -20.52
CA THR A 117 3.39 -10.06 -20.18
C THR A 117 2.49 -10.92 -21.07
N PRO A 118 1.63 -11.78 -20.50
CA PRO A 118 0.81 -12.68 -21.31
C PRO A 118 -0.17 -11.91 -22.21
N GLN A 119 -0.56 -12.50 -23.33
CA GLN A 119 -1.56 -11.91 -24.24
C GLN A 119 -2.86 -11.56 -23.49
N GLY A 120 -3.43 -10.38 -23.75
CA GLY A 120 -4.64 -9.91 -23.06
C GLY A 120 -4.40 -9.30 -21.67
N PHE A 121 -3.15 -9.30 -21.18
CA PHE A 121 -2.73 -8.47 -20.07
C PHE A 121 -2.10 -7.19 -20.61
N SER A 122 -2.39 -6.05 -19.98
CA SER A 122 -1.71 -4.79 -20.23
C SER A 122 -0.39 -4.73 -19.48
N PHE A 123 0.55 -3.96 -20.01
CA PHE A 123 1.80 -3.61 -19.34
C PHE A 123 1.85 -2.10 -19.13
N GLU A 124 2.17 -1.68 -17.91
CA GLU A 124 2.30 -0.27 -17.53
C GLU A 124 3.53 -0.07 -16.66
N THR A 125 4.22 1.06 -16.81
CA THR A 125 5.33 1.43 -15.94
C THR A 125 5.31 2.91 -15.60
N THR A 126 5.78 3.23 -14.39
CA THR A 126 6.02 4.59 -13.91
C THR A 126 7.47 4.69 -13.40
N ASP A 127 7.84 5.85 -12.87
CA ASP A 127 9.11 6.00 -12.16
C ASP A 127 9.23 5.12 -10.91
N ARG A 128 8.09 4.64 -10.39
CA ARG A 128 7.97 3.97 -9.09
C ARG A 128 7.46 2.54 -9.17
N SER A 129 6.92 2.13 -10.31
CA SER A 129 6.30 0.83 -10.46
C SER A 129 6.44 0.22 -11.84
N VAL A 130 6.38 -1.11 -11.86
CA VAL A 130 6.19 -1.93 -13.06
C VAL A 130 4.98 -2.80 -12.81
N ASN A 131 4.05 -2.82 -13.76
CA ASN A 131 2.77 -3.51 -13.62
C ASN A 131 2.45 -4.31 -14.87
N ALA A 132 1.88 -5.49 -14.66
CA ALA A 132 1.19 -6.26 -15.69
C ALA A 132 -0.20 -6.61 -15.16
N ALA A 133 -1.26 -6.30 -15.90
CA ALA A 133 -2.62 -6.33 -15.37
C ALA A 133 -3.65 -6.84 -16.38
N VAL A 134 -4.72 -7.46 -15.89
CA VAL A 134 -5.93 -7.74 -16.66
C VAL A 134 -7.14 -7.24 -15.90
N ARG A 135 -8.11 -6.68 -16.61
CA ARG A 135 -9.38 -6.19 -16.04
C ARG A 135 -10.54 -7.02 -16.54
N PHE A 136 -11.46 -7.35 -15.65
CA PHE A 136 -12.61 -8.19 -15.94
C PHE A 136 -13.72 -7.96 -14.91
N ASN A 137 -14.87 -8.59 -15.14
CA ASN A 137 -15.93 -8.73 -14.14
C ASN A 137 -15.87 -10.11 -13.53
N LEU A 138 -15.99 -10.22 -12.20
CA LEU A 138 -16.12 -11.53 -11.57
C LEU A 138 -17.43 -12.22 -12.00
N PRO A 139 -17.49 -13.56 -11.99
CA PRO A 139 -18.75 -14.29 -12.15
C PRO A 139 -19.82 -13.80 -11.18
N ASN A 140 -21.10 -14.01 -11.50
CA ASN A 140 -22.21 -13.69 -10.59
C ASN A 140 -22.44 -14.78 -9.54
N ARG A 141 -21.81 -15.96 -9.67
CA ARG A 141 -21.85 -17.01 -8.65
C ARG A 141 -20.49 -17.15 -7.96
N LEU A 142 -20.49 -17.06 -6.64
CA LEU A 142 -19.25 -17.09 -5.84
C LEU A 142 -18.45 -18.39 -6.06
N GLN A 143 -19.15 -19.51 -6.19
CA GLN A 143 -18.55 -20.83 -6.47
C GLN A 143 -17.84 -20.92 -7.83
N GLU A 144 -18.17 -20.07 -8.81
CA GLU A 144 -17.50 -20.04 -10.12
C GLU A 144 -16.21 -19.19 -10.09
N VAL A 145 -15.99 -18.40 -9.03
CA VAL A 145 -14.83 -17.50 -8.92
C VAL A 145 -13.50 -18.24 -8.98
N PRO A 146 -13.28 -19.37 -8.27
CA PRO A 146 -12.01 -20.09 -8.37
C PRO A 146 -11.70 -20.61 -9.77
N ASP A 147 -12.67 -21.25 -10.43
CA ASP A 147 -12.52 -21.78 -11.79
C ASP A 147 -12.21 -20.65 -12.80
N PHE A 148 -12.80 -19.47 -12.59
CA PHE A 148 -12.56 -18.30 -13.42
C PHE A 148 -11.17 -17.68 -13.20
N LEU A 149 -10.74 -17.55 -11.95
CA LEU A 149 -9.49 -16.86 -11.59
C LEU A 149 -8.24 -17.72 -11.79
N GLU A 150 -8.34 -19.03 -11.55
CA GLU A 150 -7.22 -19.97 -11.64
C GLU A 150 -6.42 -19.85 -12.96
N PRO A 151 -7.02 -19.96 -14.16
CA PRO A 151 -6.27 -19.86 -15.40
C PRO A 151 -5.62 -18.48 -15.61
N LEU A 152 -6.21 -17.40 -15.10
CA LEU A 152 -5.63 -16.06 -15.18
C LEU A 152 -4.38 -15.95 -14.29
N TYR A 153 -4.45 -16.48 -13.08
CA TYR A 153 -3.31 -16.54 -12.17
C TYR A 153 -2.19 -17.43 -12.71
N LEU A 154 -2.50 -18.63 -13.20
CA LEU A 154 -1.50 -19.55 -13.77
C LEU A 154 -0.76 -18.90 -14.94
N ARG A 155 -1.48 -18.24 -15.85
CA ARG A 155 -0.86 -17.52 -16.97
C ARG A 155 0.01 -16.35 -16.51
N LEU A 156 -0.48 -15.53 -15.57
CA LEU A 156 0.25 -14.36 -15.08
C LEU A 156 1.51 -14.76 -14.29
N ILE A 157 1.36 -15.65 -13.31
CA ILE A 157 2.46 -16.08 -12.44
C ILE A 157 3.44 -16.96 -13.22
N GLY A 158 2.96 -17.92 -14.01
CA GLY A 158 3.83 -18.80 -14.79
C GLY A 158 4.72 -18.04 -15.77
N ALA A 159 4.19 -16.98 -16.40
CA ALA A 159 4.97 -16.17 -17.34
C ALA A 159 5.94 -15.19 -16.65
N LEU A 160 5.51 -14.54 -15.57
CA LEU A 160 6.27 -13.43 -14.99
C LEU A 160 7.11 -13.81 -13.78
N HIS A 161 6.75 -14.84 -13.02
CA HIS A 161 7.48 -15.17 -11.80
C HIS A 161 8.94 -15.61 -12.05
N PRO A 162 9.26 -16.44 -13.08
CA PRO A 162 10.65 -16.80 -13.39
C PRO A 162 11.54 -15.57 -13.63
N VAL A 163 10.98 -14.51 -14.23
CA VAL A 163 11.68 -13.24 -14.45
C VAL A 163 11.98 -12.50 -13.15
N LEU A 164 11.15 -12.66 -12.11
CA LEU A 164 11.34 -12.01 -10.81
C LEU A 164 12.43 -12.69 -9.97
N LEU A 165 12.64 -14.01 -10.13
CA LEU A 165 13.53 -14.80 -9.29
C LEU A 165 14.97 -14.28 -9.23
N PRO A 166 15.64 -13.91 -10.34
CA PRO A 166 16.99 -13.35 -10.28
C PRO A 166 17.07 -12.09 -9.41
N VAL A 167 16.05 -11.22 -9.47
CA VAL A 167 15.99 -10.00 -8.66
C VAL A 167 15.75 -10.34 -7.19
N ILE A 168 14.78 -11.21 -6.90
CA ILE A 168 14.48 -11.67 -5.53
C ILE A 168 15.73 -12.29 -4.90
N HIS A 169 16.42 -13.18 -5.62
CA HIS A 169 17.64 -13.82 -5.12
C HIS A 169 18.79 -12.80 -4.94
N SER A 170 18.96 -11.85 -5.86
CA SER A 170 20.01 -10.82 -5.76
C SER A 170 19.86 -9.92 -4.52
N VAL A 171 18.62 -9.59 -4.16
CA VAL A 171 18.30 -8.73 -3.01
C VAL A 171 18.49 -9.48 -1.68
N ASN A 172 18.32 -10.81 -1.69
CA ASN A 172 18.38 -11.64 -0.49
C ASN A 172 19.76 -12.26 -0.17
N ARG A 173 20.80 -12.04 -0.99
CA ARG A 173 22.18 -12.34 -0.57
C ARG A 173 22.56 -11.45 0.64
N PRO A 174 23.43 -11.84 1.58
CA PRO A 174 23.86 -10.94 2.66
C PRO A 174 24.51 -9.64 2.11
N MET A 175 24.23 -8.49 2.72
CA MET A 175 24.84 -7.21 2.31
C MET A 175 26.31 -7.18 2.71
N THR A 176 27.20 -6.93 1.76
CA THR A 176 28.58 -6.55 2.10
C THR A 176 28.61 -5.12 2.66
N ALA A 177 29.69 -4.76 3.37
CA ALA A 177 29.89 -3.39 3.83
C ALA A 177 29.91 -2.38 2.66
N ALA A 178 30.43 -2.80 1.50
CA ALA A 178 30.40 -2.03 0.26
C ALA A 178 28.97 -1.82 -0.26
N ASP A 179 28.13 -2.87 -0.27
CA ASP A 179 26.70 -2.74 -0.62
C ASP A 179 25.97 -1.78 0.31
N GLN A 180 26.29 -1.81 1.61
CA GLN A 180 25.69 -0.90 2.59
C GLN A 180 26.14 0.54 2.34
N ALA A 181 27.43 0.77 2.05
CA ALA A 181 27.95 2.07 1.69
C ALA A 181 27.32 2.59 0.39
N GLN A 182 27.14 1.72 -0.62
CA GLN A 182 26.53 2.08 -1.89
C GLN A 182 25.03 2.36 -1.77
N VAL A 183 24.29 1.62 -0.93
CA VAL A 183 22.89 1.92 -0.58
C VAL A 183 22.78 3.22 0.24
N ARG A 184 23.73 3.49 1.14
CA ARG A 184 23.80 4.74 1.91
C ARG A 184 24.15 5.93 1.02
N ALA A 185 25.04 5.76 0.06
CA ALA A 185 25.41 6.76 -0.94
C ALA A 185 24.28 7.00 -1.97
N ALA A 186 23.58 5.94 -2.39
CA ALA A 186 22.42 6.01 -3.26
C ALA A 186 21.16 6.52 -2.55
N LYS A 187 21.11 6.44 -1.21
CA LYS A 187 20.27 7.30 -0.34
C LYS A 187 20.87 8.71 -0.28
N GLY A 188 21.09 9.35 -1.43
CA GLY A 188 21.04 10.80 -1.47
C GLY A 188 19.71 11.21 -0.84
N ALA A 189 19.72 12.12 0.14
CA ALA A 189 18.58 12.42 1.01
C ALA A 189 17.26 12.46 0.23
N ILE A 190 16.51 11.34 0.23
CA ILE A 190 15.19 11.28 -0.38
C ILE A 190 14.27 12.04 0.57
N ARG A 191 14.21 13.36 0.41
CA ARG A 191 13.04 14.12 0.86
C ARG A 191 11.87 13.56 0.07
N ALA A 192 10.88 13.02 0.78
CA ALA A 192 9.59 12.75 0.18
C ALA A 192 9.08 14.08 -0.41
N GLN A 193 9.15 14.23 -1.73
CA GLN A 193 8.32 15.22 -2.40
C GLN A 193 6.89 14.67 -2.34
N GLY A 194 6.25 14.85 -1.19
CA GLY A 194 4.80 14.98 -1.18
C GLY A 194 4.51 16.15 -2.08
N ARG A 195 3.70 15.93 -3.13
CA ARG A 195 3.17 17.02 -3.93
C ARG A 195 2.63 18.07 -2.95
N PRO A 196 3.10 19.33 -2.99
CA PRO A 196 2.43 20.43 -2.34
C PRO A 196 0.92 20.31 -2.56
N LEU A 197 0.14 20.16 -1.48
CA LEU A 197 -1.25 20.62 -1.57
C LEU A 197 -1.19 22.10 -1.98
N PRO A 198 -2.08 22.56 -2.85
CA PRO A 198 -2.25 23.98 -3.15
C PRO A 198 -2.30 24.81 -1.85
N PRO A 199 -1.76 26.06 -1.84
CA PRO A 199 -1.57 26.84 -0.60
C PRO A 199 -2.85 27.06 0.23
N ASP A 200 -4.00 27.10 -0.44
CA ASP A 200 -5.36 27.15 0.13
C ASP A 200 -5.75 25.83 0.79
N GLU A 201 -5.55 24.68 0.14
CA GLU A 201 -5.82 23.36 0.72
C GLU A 201 -4.91 23.00 1.91
N ARG A 202 -3.68 23.52 1.94
CA ARG A 202 -2.75 23.32 3.08
C ARG A 202 -3.29 23.90 4.38
N ARG A 203 -4.07 24.97 4.31
CA ARG A 203 -4.69 25.63 5.47
C ARG A 203 -5.79 24.78 6.09
N PHE A 204 -6.32 23.79 5.37
CA PHE A 204 -7.34 22.85 5.85
C PHE A 204 -6.78 21.45 6.13
N SER A 205 -5.50 21.32 6.52
CA SER A 205 -4.92 20.03 6.89
C SER A 205 -4.74 19.89 8.40
N ARG A 206 -5.19 18.75 8.96
CA ARG A 206 -5.01 18.41 10.39
C ARG A 206 -3.56 18.03 10.77
N SER A 207 -2.65 17.99 9.79
CA SER A 207 -1.27 17.54 9.99
C SER A 207 -0.40 18.62 10.66
N VAL A 208 0.15 18.35 11.84
CA VAL A 208 1.07 19.29 12.51
C VAL A 208 2.53 18.90 12.21
N PRO A 209 3.32 19.76 11.55
CA PRO A 209 4.74 19.50 11.33
C PRO A 209 5.51 19.29 12.64
N ARG A 210 6.53 18.42 12.64
CA ARG A 210 7.37 18.18 13.82
C ARG A 210 8.03 19.46 14.33
N SER A 211 8.44 20.36 13.45
CA SER A 211 9.00 21.68 13.82
C SER A 211 8.00 22.53 14.62
N TRP A 212 6.72 22.51 14.27
CA TRP A 212 5.68 23.22 15.01
C TRP A 212 5.43 22.59 16.38
N ARG A 213 5.44 21.26 16.48
CA ARG A 213 5.29 20.56 17.78
C ARG A 213 6.39 20.97 18.77
N ILE A 214 7.63 21.08 18.29
CA ILE A 214 8.78 21.51 19.09
C ILE A 214 8.63 22.98 19.50
N GLU A 215 8.30 23.84 18.55
CA GLU A 215 8.16 25.28 18.80
C GLU A 215 7.00 25.59 19.76
N LEU A 216 5.85 24.94 19.60
CA LEU A 216 4.71 25.09 20.49
C LEU A 216 5.03 24.61 21.91
N LEU A 217 5.68 23.45 22.05
CA LEU A 217 6.13 23.00 23.37
C LEU A 217 7.11 23.98 24.00
N ARG A 218 8.06 24.50 23.23
CA ARG A 218 9.01 25.50 23.71
C ARG A 218 8.31 26.79 24.18
N ARG A 219 7.35 27.30 23.40
CA ARG A 219 6.55 28.50 23.75
C ARG A 219 5.74 28.31 25.03
N HIS A 220 5.21 27.11 25.24
CA HIS A 220 4.41 26.78 26.43
C HIS A 220 5.26 26.18 27.56
N GLY A 221 6.60 26.30 27.51
CA GLY A 221 7.48 25.84 28.59
C GLY A 221 7.41 24.34 28.85
N ASN A 222 7.15 23.53 27.82
CA ASN A 222 6.88 22.10 27.90
C ASN A 222 5.70 21.77 28.83
N ARG A 223 4.64 22.59 28.82
CA ARG A 223 3.44 22.41 29.64
C ARG A 223 2.17 22.38 28.82
N CYS A 224 1.15 21.71 29.35
CA CYS A 224 -0.20 21.72 28.82
C CYS A 224 -0.78 23.13 28.92
N ALA A 225 -1.28 23.66 27.81
CA ALA A 225 -1.87 24.98 27.74
C ALA A 225 -3.14 25.13 28.58
N ARG A 226 -3.83 24.02 28.92
CA ARG A 226 -5.05 24.03 29.74
C ARG A 226 -4.79 23.81 31.23
N CYS A 227 -4.02 22.78 31.59
CA CYS A 227 -3.85 22.37 32.99
C CYS A 227 -2.44 22.55 33.55
N GLY A 228 -1.47 23.01 32.74
CA GLY A 228 -0.10 23.24 33.18
C GLY A 228 0.76 21.98 33.39
N ALA A 229 0.21 20.78 33.19
CA ALA A 229 0.93 19.51 33.31
C ALA A 229 2.15 19.45 32.40
N THR A 230 3.26 18.87 32.86
CA THR A 230 4.49 18.72 32.08
C THR A 230 4.26 17.80 30.88
N LEU A 231 4.72 18.24 29.72
CA LEU A 231 4.60 17.55 28.44
C LEU A 231 5.97 17.32 27.82
N THR A 232 6.09 16.21 27.11
CA THR A 232 7.22 15.93 26.22
C THR A 232 6.73 15.92 24.78
N LEU A 233 7.65 15.87 23.82
CA LEU A 233 7.28 15.76 22.41
C LEU A 233 6.42 14.52 22.09
N SER A 234 6.59 13.44 22.87
CA SER A 234 5.82 12.19 22.74
C SER A 234 4.49 12.21 23.49
N THR A 235 4.37 12.93 24.62
CA THR A 235 3.12 12.97 25.41
C THR A 235 2.17 14.09 25.01
N ALA A 236 2.68 15.16 24.40
CA ALA A 236 1.88 16.31 23.97
C ALA A 236 0.97 15.98 22.78
N GLN A 237 -0.31 16.35 22.90
CA GLN A 237 -1.26 16.38 21.79
C GLN A 237 -1.35 17.81 21.28
N MET A 238 -1.08 18.04 20.00
CA MET A 238 -1.27 19.38 19.41
C MET A 238 -2.72 19.49 18.96
N ASP A 239 -3.48 20.32 19.67
CA ASP A 239 -4.89 20.52 19.39
C ASP A 239 -5.13 21.89 18.76
N HIS A 240 -6.16 22.00 17.94
CA HIS A 240 -6.54 23.29 17.37
C HIS A 240 -7.28 24.13 18.41
N ILE A 241 -6.91 25.41 18.57
CA ILE A 241 -7.62 26.35 19.44
C ILE A 241 -9.04 26.53 18.89
N VAL A 242 -9.16 26.99 17.64
CA VAL A 242 -10.41 26.94 16.87
C VAL A 242 -10.53 25.57 16.20
N PRO A 243 -11.56 24.76 16.52
CA PRO A 243 -11.70 23.43 15.95
C PRO A 243 -11.71 23.41 14.43
N TYR A 244 -11.09 22.37 13.86
CA TYR A 244 -11.13 22.11 12.42
C TYR A 244 -12.57 22.10 11.85
N SER A 245 -13.53 21.52 12.58
CA SER A 245 -14.95 21.47 12.17
C SER A 245 -15.63 22.84 12.08
N LYS A 246 -15.07 23.88 12.74
CA LYS A 246 -15.56 25.26 12.72
C LYS A 246 -14.71 26.17 11.82
N GLY A 247 -13.97 25.60 10.87
CA GLY A 247 -13.12 26.36 9.94
C GLY A 247 -11.74 26.72 10.50
N GLY A 248 -11.30 26.09 11.59
CA GLY A 248 -9.98 26.32 12.16
C GLY A 248 -8.85 25.99 11.19
N LEU A 249 -8.06 26.99 10.83
CA LEU A 249 -6.95 26.86 9.89
C LEU A 249 -5.74 26.18 10.52
N ARG A 250 -4.93 25.56 9.68
CA ARG A 250 -3.64 24.95 10.01
C ARG A 250 -2.55 26.02 10.07
N GLU A 251 -2.61 26.83 11.12
CA GLU A 251 -1.62 27.86 11.41
C GLU A 251 -1.02 27.60 12.78
N ILE A 252 0.28 27.85 12.94
CA ILE A 252 0.96 27.59 14.22
C ILE A 252 0.31 28.35 15.38
N SER A 253 -0.26 29.53 15.12
CA SER A 253 -1.06 30.33 16.05
C SER A 253 -2.36 29.66 16.50
N ASN A 254 -2.94 28.78 15.67
CA ASN A 254 -4.17 28.07 15.96
C ASN A 254 -3.93 26.70 16.61
N PHE A 255 -2.70 26.38 17.03
CA PHE A 255 -2.39 25.14 17.74
C PHE A 255 -1.93 25.41 19.18
N GLN A 256 -2.29 24.50 20.08
CA GLN A 256 -1.84 24.50 21.47
C GLN A 256 -1.45 23.08 21.91
N PRO A 257 -0.44 22.93 22.79
CA PRO A 257 -0.09 21.63 23.37
C PRO A 257 -1.02 21.28 24.54
N LEU A 258 -1.71 20.15 24.46
CA LEU A 258 -2.56 19.61 25.53
C LEU A 258 -2.07 18.23 26.00
N CYS A 259 -2.34 17.90 27.27
CA CYS A 259 -2.23 16.52 27.72
C CYS A 259 -3.41 15.69 27.18
N ALA A 260 -3.29 14.36 27.26
CA ALA A 260 -4.32 13.45 26.75
C ALA A 260 -5.70 13.67 27.39
N GLY A 261 -5.76 13.98 28.70
CA GLY A 261 -7.00 14.26 29.42
C GLY A 261 -7.70 15.52 28.93
N CYS A 262 -6.99 16.67 28.96
CA CYS A 262 -7.54 17.94 28.50
C CYS A 262 -7.94 17.92 27.01
N ASN A 263 -7.19 17.20 26.17
CA ASN A 263 -7.53 17.07 24.76
C ASN A 263 -8.83 16.27 24.53
N ARG A 264 -9.08 15.24 25.37
CA ARG A 264 -10.29 14.43 25.33
C ARG A 264 -11.51 15.24 25.75
N GLU A 265 -11.44 15.90 26.90
CA GLU A 265 -12.49 16.78 27.39
C GLU A 265 -12.84 17.90 26.39
N LYS A 266 -11.84 18.47 25.72
CA LYS A 266 -12.06 19.48 24.67
C LYS A 266 -12.66 18.90 23.39
N SER A 267 -12.58 17.60 23.17
CA SER A 267 -13.23 16.94 22.02
C SER A 267 -14.71 16.68 22.29
N ASP A 268 -15.07 16.42 23.55
CA ASP A 268 -16.44 16.11 23.98
C ASP A 268 -17.35 17.34 24.07
N GLN A 269 -16.79 18.56 24.05
CA GLN A 269 -17.51 19.84 24.11
C GLN A 269 -17.65 20.55 22.75
N ARG A 270 -17.43 19.84 21.64
CA ARG A 270 -17.51 20.42 20.28
C ARG A 270 -18.92 20.22 19.71
N GLU A 271 -19.88 21.04 20.15
CA GLU A 271 -21.12 21.31 19.39
C GLU A 271 -20.82 22.12 18.12
#